data_AF-A0A5Q0Q986-F1
#
_entry.id   AF-A0A5Q0Q986-F1
#
_cell.length_a   1.000
_cell.length_b   1.000
_cell.length_c   1.000
_cell.angle_alpha   90.00
_cell.angle_beta   90.00
_cell.angle_gamma   90.00
#
_symmetry.space_group_name_H-M   'P 1'
#
loop_
_entity.id
_entity.type
_entity.pdbx_description
1 polymer ?
#
loop_
_entity_poly.entity_id
_entity_poly.type
_entity_poly.pdbx_seq_one_letter_code
_entity_poly.pdbx_strand_id
1 'polypeptide(L)'
;MYYDFGRYICPRGYGRARSAAFDPRLYIQTQAKFSEAKELINLDEILAELQQMEDATHGGGRMLCAISERISFHKAMTYAEALVNKGPVLYGAIAPGNNSCSRYVAQILTEGMETKDKRISKILYPESLKASPTSNVVNGGKDGAFYCYADQRLERWQMNRKQSLKFQVDQLLINFSRGRANTLPQDSQLGYIAEPSKPLQLPSGATWLGGLGEGCWFAIAQQDDTYHISKYNHLGKLDYVVPAETLEKFDSSAAYEFTYEIHYMRHHIRQSGRTIAFQSKQVEENQLKQSI
;
A
#
# COMPACT_ATOMS: atom_id res chain seq x y z
N MET A 1 -8.94 8.30 -3.58
CA MET A 1 -8.46 6.91 -3.69
C MET A 1 -6.96 6.89 -3.43
N TYR A 2 -6.47 5.84 -2.77
CA TYR A 2 -5.05 5.63 -2.51
C TYR A 2 -4.61 4.26 -3.04
N TYR A 3 -3.41 4.22 -3.60
CA TYR A 3 -2.78 3.01 -4.12
C TYR A 3 -1.33 2.98 -3.71
N ASP A 4 -0.84 1.80 -3.35
CA ASP A 4 0.58 1.58 -3.16
C ASP A 4 1.01 0.20 -3.66
N PHE A 5 2.31 -0.04 -3.63
CA PHE A 5 2.89 -1.34 -3.92
C PHE A 5 4.06 -1.61 -2.99
N GLY A 6 4.08 -2.80 -2.42
CA GLY A 6 5.10 -3.18 -1.45
C GLY A 6 5.08 -4.66 -1.16
N ARG A 7 5.84 -5.07 -0.16
CA ARG A 7 6.01 -6.49 0.21
C ARG A 7 5.04 -6.87 1.33
N TYR A 8 3.76 -6.52 1.14
CA TYR A 8 2.69 -6.66 2.11
C TYR A 8 1.98 -8.00 1.93
N ILE A 9 1.93 -8.83 2.98
CA ILE A 9 1.16 -10.09 3.05
C ILE A 9 1.26 -10.86 1.72
N CYS A 10 2.49 -11.23 1.38
CA CYS A 10 2.83 -11.91 0.13
C CYS A 10 4.02 -12.85 0.34
N PRO A 11 4.17 -13.90 -0.50
CA PRO A 11 5.30 -14.82 -0.40
C PRO A 11 6.65 -14.10 -0.50
N ARG A 12 7.70 -14.72 0.03
CA ARG A 12 9.07 -14.20 -0.10
C ARG A 12 9.44 -14.03 -1.58
N GLY A 13 10.00 -12.87 -1.92
CA GLY A 13 10.37 -12.52 -3.29
C GLY A 13 9.26 -11.84 -4.10
N TYR A 14 8.06 -11.71 -3.53
CA TYR A 14 6.93 -11.04 -4.17
C TYR A 14 6.64 -9.70 -3.49
N GLY A 15 5.85 -8.88 -4.19
CA GLY A 15 5.12 -7.75 -3.65
C GLY A 15 3.74 -7.71 -4.28
N ARG A 16 2.90 -6.79 -3.82
CA ARG A 16 1.55 -6.62 -4.36
C ARG A 16 1.16 -5.16 -4.35
N ALA A 17 0.24 -4.82 -5.24
CA ALA A 17 -0.47 -3.56 -5.17
C ALA A 17 -1.59 -3.65 -4.13
N ARG A 18 -1.89 -2.53 -3.48
CA ARG A 18 -3.02 -2.39 -2.55
C ARG A 18 -3.85 -1.17 -2.90
N SER A 19 -5.12 -1.24 -2.56
CA SER A 19 -6.09 -0.15 -2.52
C SER A 19 -7.02 -0.37 -1.33
N ALA A 20 -7.98 0.54 -1.11
CA ALA A 20 -9.05 0.34 -0.11
C ALA A 20 -9.85 -0.95 -0.34
N ALA A 21 -9.91 -1.44 -1.58
CA ALA A 21 -10.58 -2.69 -1.91
C ALA A 21 -9.80 -3.93 -1.42
N PHE A 22 -8.47 -3.82 -1.28
CA PHE A 22 -7.63 -4.85 -0.68
C PHE A 22 -7.58 -4.74 0.86
N ASP A 23 -7.41 -3.52 1.38
CA ASP A 23 -7.32 -3.22 2.80
C ASP A 23 -8.14 -1.96 3.10
N PRO A 24 -9.26 -2.06 3.84
CA PRO A 24 -10.18 -0.95 4.06
C PRO A 24 -9.53 0.21 4.83
N ARG A 25 -8.42 -0.05 5.56
CA ARG A 25 -7.64 0.98 6.25
C ARG A 25 -6.95 1.96 5.28
N LEU A 26 -6.93 1.67 3.98
CA LEU A 26 -6.38 2.54 2.93
C LEU A 26 -7.44 3.47 2.31
N TYR A 27 -8.65 3.51 2.85
CA TYR A 27 -9.68 4.43 2.40
C TYR A 27 -9.33 5.87 2.81
N ILE A 28 -9.34 6.78 1.83
CA ILE A 28 -9.13 8.22 2.06
C ILE A 28 -10.50 8.89 2.15
N GLN A 29 -10.79 9.46 3.30
CA GLN A 29 -12.02 10.19 3.63
C GLN A 29 -12.00 11.63 3.12
N THR A 30 -10.84 12.30 3.16
CA THR A 30 -10.72 13.70 2.76
C THR A 30 -10.99 13.84 1.27
N GLN A 31 -12.05 14.56 0.94
CA GLN A 31 -12.37 14.89 -0.44
C GLN A 31 -11.52 16.06 -0.92
N ALA A 32 -10.98 15.95 -2.14
CA ALA A 32 -10.26 17.02 -2.78
C ALA A 32 -11.21 18.18 -3.11
N LYS A 33 -10.84 19.38 -2.66
CA LYS A 33 -11.54 20.64 -2.93
C LYS A 33 -10.78 21.40 -4.02
N PHE A 34 -11.51 21.94 -4.98
CA PHE A 34 -10.93 22.69 -6.09
C PHE A 34 -11.47 24.12 -6.12
N SER A 35 -10.60 25.08 -6.43
CA SER A 35 -11.00 26.46 -6.70
C SER A 35 -11.77 26.57 -8.03
N GLU A 36 -12.35 27.73 -8.31
CA GLU A 36 -12.94 28.04 -9.62
C GLU A 36 -11.93 27.90 -10.77
N ALA A 37 -10.64 28.18 -10.49
CA ALA A 37 -9.53 28.00 -11.42
C ALA A 37 -9.10 26.53 -11.58
N LYS A 38 -9.80 25.59 -10.93
CA LYS A 38 -9.51 24.14 -10.91
C LYS A 38 -8.19 23.77 -10.24
N GLU A 39 -7.74 24.60 -9.30
CA GLU A 39 -6.55 24.32 -8.49
C GLU A 39 -6.96 23.57 -7.22
N LEU A 40 -6.17 22.57 -6.80
CA LEU A 40 -6.39 21.87 -5.53
C LEU A 40 -6.08 22.81 -4.35
N ILE A 41 -7.05 23.04 -3.47
CA ILE A 41 -6.92 24.04 -2.39
C ILE A 41 -6.75 23.45 -0.98
N ASN A 42 -6.93 22.15 -0.80
CA ASN A 42 -6.82 21.47 0.51
C ASN A 42 -5.80 20.34 0.49
N LEU A 43 -4.64 20.56 -0.15
CA LEU A 43 -3.56 19.58 -0.18
C LEU A 43 -3.08 19.24 1.24
N ASP A 44 -2.97 20.24 2.10
CA ASP A 44 -2.59 20.07 3.51
C ASP A 44 -3.52 19.12 4.28
N GLU A 45 -4.84 19.23 4.11
CA GLU A 45 -5.83 18.33 4.71
C GLU A 45 -5.61 16.87 4.24
N ILE A 46 -5.39 16.67 2.94
CA ILE A 46 -5.17 15.34 2.35
C ILE A 46 -3.87 14.72 2.88
N LEU A 47 -2.79 15.50 2.98
CA LEU A 47 -1.51 15.00 3.48
C LEU A 47 -1.53 14.76 4.99
N ALA A 48 -2.30 15.54 5.75
CA ALA A 48 -2.54 15.31 7.17
C ALA A 48 -3.22 13.96 7.41
N GLU A 49 -4.26 13.63 6.63
CA GLU A 49 -4.91 12.32 6.71
C GLU A 49 -3.93 11.18 6.35
N LEU A 50 -3.16 11.32 5.27
CA LEU A 50 -2.17 10.30 4.89
C LEU A 50 -1.12 10.08 5.99
N GLN A 51 -0.71 11.12 6.71
CA GLN A 51 0.18 10.99 7.88
C GLN A 51 -0.50 10.24 9.03
N GLN A 52 -1.78 10.51 9.31
CA GLN A 52 -2.54 9.79 10.35
C GLN A 52 -2.74 8.30 10.01
N MET A 53 -2.67 7.94 8.73
CA MET A 53 -2.80 6.57 8.23
C MET A 53 -1.45 5.86 8.03
N GLU A 54 -0.35 6.35 8.63
CA GLU A 54 0.99 5.78 8.43
C GLU A 54 1.08 4.29 8.80
N ASP A 55 0.35 3.87 9.84
CA ASP A 55 0.22 2.46 10.25
C ASP A 55 -0.33 1.56 9.12
N ALA A 56 -1.26 2.07 8.31
CA ALA A 56 -1.87 1.31 7.21
C ALA A 56 -1.03 1.40 5.92
N THR A 57 -0.49 2.58 5.63
CA THR A 57 0.31 2.86 4.44
C THR A 57 1.74 2.33 4.55
N HIS A 58 2.18 1.95 5.75
CA HIS A 58 3.59 1.70 6.09
C HIS A 58 4.47 2.91 5.77
N GLY A 59 3.89 4.10 6.00
CA GLY A 59 4.57 5.38 5.87
C GLY A 59 5.46 5.67 7.08
N GLY A 60 6.02 6.87 7.09
CA GLY A 60 6.77 7.36 8.23
C GLY A 60 7.69 8.53 7.85
N GLY A 61 7.95 9.38 8.84
CA GLY A 61 8.81 10.56 8.68
C GLY A 61 8.20 11.59 7.73
N ARG A 62 9.07 12.38 7.07
CA ARG A 62 8.62 13.40 6.11
C ARG A 62 8.06 12.78 4.84
N MET A 63 6.97 13.34 4.34
CA MET A 63 6.36 12.95 3.07
C MET A 63 6.79 13.91 1.96
N LEU A 64 7.33 13.37 0.88
CA LEU A 64 7.58 14.13 -0.34
C LEU A 64 6.48 13.80 -1.36
N CYS A 65 5.79 14.81 -1.87
CA CYS A 65 4.70 14.61 -2.83
C CYS A 65 4.71 15.68 -3.93
N ALA A 66 4.21 15.33 -5.11
CA ALA A 66 4.01 16.29 -6.20
C ALA A 66 2.59 16.16 -6.74
N ILE A 67 2.00 17.29 -7.11
CA ILE A 67 0.72 17.33 -7.84
C ILE A 67 1.04 17.19 -9.32
N SER A 68 0.60 16.09 -9.93
CA SER A 68 0.72 15.89 -11.37
C SER A 68 -0.62 16.15 -12.06
N GLU A 69 -0.65 17.19 -12.86
CA GLU A 69 -1.84 17.60 -13.63
C GLU A 69 -1.98 16.81 -14.94
N ARG A 70 -3.15 16.96 -15.60
CA ARG A 70 -3.46 16.38 -16.92
C ARG A 70 -3.33 14.85 -16.96
N ILE A 71 -3.89 14.21 -15.94
CA ILE A 71 -3.93 12.76 -15.79
C ILE A 71 -5.36 12.28 -16.00
N SER A 72 -5.54 11.32 -16.90
CA SER A 72 -6.79 10.57 -17.04
C SER A 72 -6.97 9.67 -15.83
N PHE A 73 -7.87 10.07 -14.93
CA PHE A 73 -8.21 9.29 -13.74
C PHE A 73 -8.64 7.86 -14.10
N HIS A 74 -9.50 7.70 -15.11
CA HIS A 74 -10.00 6.39 -15.51
C HIS A 74 -8.88 5.44 -15.97
N LYS A 75 -7.95 5.90 -16.81
CA LYS A 75 -6.82 5.07 -17.27
C LYS A 75 -5.90 4.69 -16.11
N ALA A 76 -5.52 5.66 -15.28
CA ALA A 76 -4.67 5.44 -14.11
C ALA A 76 -5.30 4.46 -13.12
N MET A 77 -6.57 4.66 -12.77
CA MET A 77 -7.34 3.80 -11.87
C MET A 77 -7.49 2.37 -12.44
N THR A 78 -7.85 2.24 -13.72
CA THR A 78 -8.00 0.93 -14.37
C THR A 78 -6.70 0.13 -14.33
N TYR A 79 -5.57 0.78 -14.63
CA TYR A 79 -4.26 0.14 -14.53
C TYR A 79 -3.92 -0.26 -13.09
N ALA A 80 -4.16 0.65 -12.13
CA ALA A 80 -3.88 0.41 -10.73
C ALA A 80 -4.68 -0.79 -10.19
N GLU A 81 -5.99 -0.81 -10.42
CA GLU A 81 -6.91 -1.88 -10.00
C GLU A 81 -6.61 -3.22 -10.68
N ALA A 82 -6.21 -3.21 -11.95
CA ALA A 82 -5.80 -4.45 -12.63
C ALA A 82 -4.62 -5.12 -11.89
N LEU A 83 -3.66 -4.34 -11.38
CA LEU A 83 -2.53 -4.85 -10.60
C LEU A 83 -2.92 -5.24 -9.17
N VAL A 84 -3.87 -4.54 -8.53
CA VAL A 84 -4.41 -4.95 -7.22
C VAL A 84 -5.08 -6.32 -7.33
N ASN A 85 -5.94 -6.50 -8.33
CA ASN A 85 -6.68 -7.74 -8.59
C ASN A 85 -5.79 -8.90 -9.05
N LYS A 86 -4.65 -8.60 -9.68
CA LYS A 86 -3.66 -9.61 -10.06
C LYS A 86 -3.03 -10.30 -8.85
N GLY A 87 -3.02 -9.66 -7.68
CA GLY A 87 -2.41 -10.20 -6.46
C GLY A 87 -0.87 -10.12 -6.47
N PRO A 88 -0.18 -11.06 -5.78
CA PRO A 88 1.28 -11.05 -5.70
C PRO A 88 1.98 -11.13 -7.06
N VAL A 89 2.96 -10.25 -7.28
CA VAL A 89 3.88 -10.26 -8.44
C VAL A 89 5.32 -10.24 -7.96
N LEU A 90 6.26 -10.71 -8.78
CA LEU A 90 7.68 -10.72 -8.41
C LEU A 90 8.17 -9.32 -8.05
N TYR A 91 8.81 -9.19 -6.89
CA TYR A 91 9.37 -7.93 -6.44
C TYR A 91 10.77 -7.75 -6.99
N GLY A 92 11.04 -6.59 -7.57
CA GLY A 92 12.37 -6.26 -8.04
C GLY A 92 12.34 -5.10 -9.02
N ALA A 93 13.46 -4.40 -9.10
CA ALA A 93 13.53 -3.19 -9.90
C ALA A 93 14.21 -3.42 -11.27
N ILE A 94 15.09 -4.43 -11.44
CA ILE A 94 15.74 -4.71 -12.74
C ILE A 94 14.89 -5.64 -13.62
N ALA A 95 14.51 -6.81 -13.09
CA ALA A 95 14.14 -7.94 -13.93
C ALA A 95 12.81 -7.74 -14.67
N PRO A 96 12.69 -8.17 -15.93
CA PRO A 96 11.43 -8.16 -16.66
C PRO A 96 10.33 -8.89 -15.89
N GLY A 97 9.12 -8.34 -15.89
CA GLY A 97 7.98 -8.91 -15.17
C GLY A 97 7.94 -8.61 -13.67
N ASN A 98 9.02 -8.06 -13.09
CA ASN A 98 9.02 -7.61 -11.70
C ASN A 98 8.42 -6.22 -11.55
N ASN A 99 7.96 -5.91 -10.33
CA ASN A 99 7.54 -4.57 -9.95
C ASN A 99 8.17 -4.12 -8.63
N SER A 100 8.12 -2.82 -8.36
CA SER A 100 8.55 -2.19 -7.11
C SER A 100 7.62 -1.03 -6.77
N CYS A 101 7.73 -0.49 -5.55
CA CYS A 101 6.93 0.66 -5.10
C CYS A 101 7.01 1.83 -6.09
N SER A 102 8.22 2.27 -6.41
CA SER A 102 8.44 3.41 -7.29
C SER A 102 8.13 3.10 -8.76
N ARG A 103 8.38 1.86 -9.22
CA ARG A 103 8.03 1.49 -10.60
C ARG A 103 6.51 1.47 -10.80
N TYR A 104 5.76 0.96 -9.84
CA TYR A 104 4.31 0.94 -9.88
C TYR A 104 3.71 2.36 -9.95
N VAL A 105 4.17 3.27 -9.09
CA VAL A 105 3.74 4.68 -9.11
C VAL A 105 4.07 5.34 -10.44
N ALA A 106 5.29 5.12 -10.98
CA ALA A 106 5.69 5.64 -12.28
C ALA A 106 4.78 5.12 -13.41
N GLN A 107 4.46 3.82 -13.40
CA GLN A 107 3.59 3.19 -14.40
C GLN A 107 2.18 3.76 -14.36
N ILE A 108 1.52 3.78 -13.19
CA ILE A 108 0.17 4.37 -13.04
C ILE A 108 0.14 5.80 -13.58
N LEU A 109 1.15 6.58 -13.19
CA LEU A 109 1.25 7.98 -13.58
C LEU A 109 1.36 8.13 -15.10
N THR A 110 2.24 7.36 -15.75
CA THR A 110 2.43 7.45 -17.21
C THR A 110 1.27 6.86 -18.01
N GLU A 111 0.57 5.85 -17.49
CA GLU A 111 -0.63 5.27 -18.14
C GLU A 111 -1.80 6.26 -18.14
N GLY A 112 -1.88 7.10 -17.12
CA GLY A 112 -2.84 8.20 -17.06
C GLY A 112 -2.48 9.40 -17.94
N MET A 113 -1.25 9.52 -18.46
CA MET A 113 -0.82 10.66 -19.26
C MET A 113 -1.23 10.54 -20.73
N GLU A 114 -1.34 11.70 -21.40
CA GLU A 114 -1.40 11.76 -22.85
C GLU A 114 -0.09 11.28 -23.47
N THR A 115 -0.16 10.55 -24.59
CA THR A 115 1.01 9.86 -25.20
C THR A 115 2.16 10.80 -25.57
N LYS A 116 1.88 12.08 -25.82
CA LYS A 116 2.87 13.12 -26.16
C LYS A 116 3.37 13.92 -24.94
N ASP A 117 2.97 13.55 -23.73
CA ASP A 117 3.41 14.26 -22.53
C ASP A 117 4.92 14.08 -22.32
N LYS A 118 5.64 15.20 -22.35
CA LYS A 118 7.11 15.24 -22.24
C LYS A 118 7.62 14.73 -20.88
N ARG A 119 6.76 14.57 -19.87
CA ARG A 119 7.13 14.01 -18.55
C ARG A 119 7.33 12.50 -18.61
N ILE A 120 6.65 11.79 -19.51
CA ILE A 120 6.68 10.31 -19.60
C ILE A 120 8.12 9.80 -19.67
N SER A 121 8.94 10.33 -20.57
CA SER A 121 10.32 9.88 -20.73
C SER A 121 11.15 10.12 -19.47
N LYS A 122 10.92 11.23 -18.76
CA LYS A 122 11.65 11.56 -17.52
C LYS A 122 11.24 10.67 -16.35
N ILE A 123 9.97 10.26 -16.30
CA ILE A 123 9.43 9.38 -15.26
C ILE A 123 9.91 7.93 -15.47
N LEU A 124 9.86 7.43 -16.72
CA LEU A 124 10.29 6.07 -17.05
C LEU A 124 11.82 5.92 -17.11
N TYR A 125 12.53 6.98 -17.46
CA TYR A 125 13.99 7.05 -17.52
C TYR A 125 14.52 8.19 -16.62
N PRO A 126 14.44 7.99 -15.28
CA PRO A 126 14.82 9.01 -14.31
C PRO A 126 16.33 9.25 -14.28
N GLU A 127 16.73 10.28 -13.54
CA GLU A 127 18.13 10.62 -13.29
C GLU A 127 18.88 9.58 -12.46
N SER A 128 18.16 8.75 -11.74
CA SER A 128 18.66 7.57 -11.05
C SER A 128 18.68 6.36 -11.98
N LEU A 129 19.35 5.28 -11.58
CA LEU A 129 19.38 4.03 -12.35
C LEU A 129 17.97 3.49 -12.64
N LYS A 130 16.99 3.78 -11.76
CA LYS A 130 15.59 3.37 -11.85
C LYS A 130 14.69 4.33 -11.10
N ALA A 131 13.38 4.22 -11.33
CA ALA A 131 12.37 4.96 -10.57
C ALA A 131 12.62 4.81 -9.06
N SER A 132 12.71 5.95 -8.38
CA SER A 132 12.77 6.09 -6.94
C SER A 132 11.63 7.01 -6.47
N PRO A 133 11.29 7.04 -5.17
CA PRO A 133 10.25 7.93 -4.67
C PRO A 133 10.57 9.40 -5.02
N THR A 134 11.81 9.84 -4.77
CA THR A 134 12.24 11.20 -5.08
C THR A 134 12.22 11.50 -6.58
N SER A 135 12.70 10.58 -7.43
CA SER A 135 12.70 10.83 -8.88
C SER A 135 11.28 10.95 -9.43
N ASN A 136 10.33 10.14 -8.91
CA ASN A 136 8.94 10.22 -9.33
C ASN A 136 8.31 11.56 -8.94
N VAL A 137 8.56 12.02 -7.72
CA VAL A 137 8.09 13.32 -7.22
C VAL A 137 8.63 14.46 -8.09
N VAL A 138 9.95 14.49 -8.32
CA VAL A 138 10.60 15.56 -9.08
C VAL A 138 10.18 15.56 -10.56
N ASN A 139 10.06 14.39 -11.20
CA ASN A 139 9.73 14.29 -12.62
C ASN A 139 8.22 14.31 -12.92
N GLY A 140 7.38 13.99 -11.93
CA GLY A 140 5.92 14.04 -12.04
C GLY A 140 5.34 15.44 -11.86
N GLY A 141 5.97 16.27 -11.02
CA GLY A 141 5.59 17.65 -10.79
C GLY A 141 5.88 18.60 -11.97
N LYS A 142 5.18 19.73 -12.00
CA LYS A 142 5.42 20.81 -12.96
C LYS A 142 6.73 21.52 -12.60
N ASP A 143 7.65 21.62 -13.56
CA ASP A 143 8.93 22.33 -13.45
C ASP A 143 9.78 21.95 -12.21
N GLY A 144 9.69 20.68 -11.78
CA GLY A 144 10.41 20.15 -10.63
C GLY A 144 9.92 20.67 -9.28
N ALA A 145 8.75 21.32 -9.23
CA ALA A 145 8.11 21.72 -7.99
C ALA A 145 7.41 20.53 -7.32
N PHE A 146 7.56 20.45 -6.00
CA PHE A 146 6.94 19.44 -5.16
C PHE A 146 6.77 19.99 -3.74
N TYR A 147 6.23 19.19 -2.85
CA TYR A 147 5.98 19.58 -1.47
C TYR A 147 6.63 18.60 -0.50
N CYS A 148 7.08 19.13 0.63
CA CYS A 148 7.49 18.37 1.80
C CYS A 148 6.46 18.60 2.89
N TYR A 149 5.84 17.54 3.39
CA TYR A 149 4.96 17.58 4.56
C TYR A 149 5.65 16.89 5.73
N ALA A 150 5.89 17.64 6.79
CA ALA A 150 6.52 17.16 8.02
C ALA A 150 6.06 18.02 9.19
N ASP A 151 5.92 17.43 10.38
CA ASP A 151 5.55 18.16 11.60
C ASP A 151 4.30 19.04 11.44
N GLN A 152 3.28 18.52 10.73
CA GLN A 152 2.04 19.21 10.38
C GLN A 152 2.22 20.51 9.56
N ARG A 153 3.35 20.64 8.85
CA ARG A 153 3.66 21.79 8.00
C ARG A 153 3.88 21.36 6.56
N LEU A 154 3.27 22.12 5.64
CA LEU A 154 3.44 21.96 4.21
C LEU A 154 4.43 23.00 3.68
N GLU A 155 5.54 22.53 3.13
CA GLU A 155 6.55 23.38 2.50
C GLU A 155 6.64 23.08 1.01
N ARG A 156 6.71 24.12 0.18
CA ARG A 156 6.94 23.97 -1.25
C ARG A 156 8.44 23.95 -1.53
N TRP A 157 8.89 22.90 -2.19
CA TRP A 157 10.28 22.70 -2.60
C TRP A 157 10.40 22.67 -4.12
N GLN A 158 11.62 22.83 -4.63
CA GLN A 158 11.91 22.71 -6.05
C GLN A 158 13.29 22.09 -6.26
N MET A 159 13.37 21.10 -7.14
CA MET A 159 14.63 20.49 -7.54
C MET A 159 14.64 20.23 -9.04
N ASN A 160 15.76 20.52 -9.68
CA ASN A 160 16.05 19.96 -11.00
C ASN A 160 16.58 18.52 -10.86
N ARG A 161 16.70 17.80 -11.99
CA ARG A 161 17.15 16.40 -12.02
C ARG A 161 18.55 16.19 -11.43
N LYS A 162 19.49 17.12 -11.61
CA LYS A 162 20.83 17.00 -11.00
C LYS A 162 20.76 17.14 -9.48
N GLN A 163 19.96 18.08 -8.98
CA GLN A 163 19.72 18.25 -7.55
C GLN A 163 19.01 17.05 -6.95
N SER A 164 18.03 16.46 -7.66
CA SER A 164 17.37 15.22 -7.25
C SER A 164 18.36 14.06 -7.12
N LEU A 165 19.22 13.85 -8.12
CA LEU A 165 20.23 12.79 -8.06
C LEU A 165 21.21 13.03 -6.90
N LYS A 166 21.69 14.26 -6.73
CA LYS A 166 22.54 14.63 -5.60
C LYS A 166 21.85 14.35 -4.26
N PHE A 167 20.60 14.77 -4.11
CA PHE A 167 19.80 14.53 -2.90
C PHE A 167 19.72 13.03 -2.59
N GLN A 168 19.40 12.20 -3.59
CA GLN A 168 19.31 10.75 -3.42
C GLN A 168 20.66 10.13 -3.01
N VAL A 169 21.76 10.55 -3.62
CA VAL A 169 23.11 10.10 -3.25
C VAL A 169 23.45 10.54 -1.82
N ASP A 170 23.17 11.79 -1.46
CA ASP A 170 23.43 12.32 -0.13
C ASP A 170 22.64 11.55 0.95
N GLN A 171 21.41 11.12 0.66
CA GLN A 171 20.64 10.24 1.56
C GLN A 171 21.28 8.85 1.72
N LEU A 172 21.82 8.26 0.64
CA LEU A 172 22.49 6.95 0.71
C LEU A 172 23.82 7.01 1.47
N LEU A 173 24.57 8.10 1.34
CA LEU A 173 25.86 8.27 2.01
C LEU A 173 25.74 8.32 3.54
N ILE A 174 24.57 8.70 4.08
CA ILE A 174 24.30 8.67 5.53
C ILE A 174 24.46 7.24 6.07
N ASN A 175 24.06 6.22 5.31
CA ASN A 175 24.16 4.81 5.71
C ASN A 175 25.61 4.30 5.79
N PHE A 176 26.56 4.99 5.13
CA PHE A 176 27.98 4.63 5.13
C PHE A 176 28.82 5.41 6.15
N SER A 177 28.22 6.38 6.86
CA SER A 177 28.88 7.12 7.91
C SER A 177 28.67 6.45 9.26
N ARG A 178 29.74 5.91 9.87
CA ARG A 178 29.70 5.24 11.19
C ARG A 178 29.05 6.11 12.29
N GLY A 179 29.24 7.42 12.25
CA GLY A 179 28.65 8.34 13.24
C GLY A 179 27.15 8.60 13.04
N ARG A 180 26.64 8.45 11.81
CA ARG A 180 25.21 8.64 11.50
C ARG A 180 24.45 7.31 11.40
N ALA A 181 25.13 6.19 11.18
CA ALA A 181 24.53 4.86 11.19
C ALA A 181 23.88 4.53 12.55
N ASN A 182 24.43 5.07 13.65
CA ASN A 182 23.84 4.94 15.00
C ASN A 182 22.48 5.63 15.15
N THR A 183 22.08 6.50 14.21
CA THR A 183 20.75 7.14 14.19
C THR A 183 19.73 6.34 13.37
N LEU A 184 20.15 5.25 12.74
CA LEU A 184 19.25 4.38 11.96
C LEU A 184 18.62 3.31 12.87
N PRO A 185 17.39 2.87 12.56
CA PRO A 185 16.78 1.73 13.24
C PRO A 185 17.66 0.48 13.11
N GLN A 186 17.63 -0.38 14.13
CA GLN A 186 18.36 -1.64 14.10
C GLN A 186 17.67 -2.62 13.14
N ASP A 187 18.42 -3.19 12.20
CA ASP A 187 17.94 -4.19 11.21
C ASP A 187 17.67 -5.59 11.83
N SER A 188 17.26 -5.65 13.10
CA SER A 188 17.05 -6.91 13.83
C SER A 188 15.71 -7.60 13.50
N GLN A 189 14.75 -6.90 12.92
CA GLN A 189 13.50 -7.52 12.45
C GLN A 189 13.70 -8.09 11.04
N LEU A 190 13.74 -9.42 10.93
CA LEU A 190 13.82 -10.17 9.67
C LEU A 190 12.50 -10.12 8.84
N GLY A 191 11.69 -9.09 9.04
CA GLY A 191 10.32 -8.98 8.54
C GLY A 191 9.34 -9.91 9.27
N TYR A 192 8.18 -10.14 8.65
CA TYR A 192 7.05 -10.89 9.22
C TYR A 192 6.82 -12.22 8.48
N ILE A 193 7.88 -12.83 7.94
CA ILE A 193 7.74 -14.08 7.16
C ILE A 193 7.42 -15.27 8.06
N ALA A 194 8.16 -15.42 9.16
CA ALA A 194 7.94 -16.48 10.12
C ALA A 194 6.73 -16.15 11.01
N GLU A 195 5.99 -17.19 11.43
CA GLU A 195 4.92 -17.06 12.40
C GLU A 195 5.49 -16.59 13.75
N PRO A 196 5.03 -15.45 14.30
CA PRO A 196 5.43 -15.01 15.62
C PRO A 196 4.67 -15.80 16.69
N SER A 197 5.05 -15.63 17.96
CA SER A 197 4.26 -16.16 19.07
C SER A 197 2.83 -15.60 19.00
N LYS A 198 1.83 -16.49 18.94
CA LYS A 198 0.42 -16.11 18.83
C LYS A 198 -0.02 -15.26 20.03
N PRO A 199 -0.50 -14.02 19.82
CA PRO A 199 -1.06 -13.22 20.90
C PRO A 199 -2.25 -13.92 21.60
N LEU A 200 -2.28 -13.85 22.94
CA LEU A 200 -3.25 -14.58 23.78
C LEU A 200 -4.70 -14.20 23.51
N GLN A 201 -4.95 -12.97 23.08
CA GLN A 201 -6.29 -12.45 22.80
C GLN A 201 -6.87 -12.93 21.46
N LEU A 202 -6.08 -13.60 20.62
CA LEU A 202 -6.56 -14.06 19.32
C LEU A 202 -7.44 -15.31 19.46
N PRO A 203 -8.42 -15.50 18.55
CA PRO A 203 -9.16 -16.75 18.45
C PRO A 203 -8.21 -17.94 18.32
N SER A 204 -8.57 -19.08 18.93
CA SER A 204 -7.75 -20.30 18.90
C SER A 204 -7.42 -20.77 17.48
N GLY A 205 -8.41 -20.67 16.58
CA GLY A 205 -8.30 -20.99 15.16
C GLY A 205 -7.59 -19.94 14.29
N ALA A 206 -7.08 -18.84 14.86
CA ALA A 206 -6.37 -17.83 14.07
C ALA A 206 -5.11 -18.41 13.42
N THR A 207 -4.90 -18.11 12.14
CA THR A 207 -3.78 -18.57 11.31
C THR A 207 -2.93 -17.39 10.85
N TRP A 208 -1.61 -17.61 10.78
CA TRP A 208 -0.67 -16.58 10.38
C TRP A 208 -0.49 -16.54 8.85
N LEU A 209 -0.49 -15.33 8.29
CA LEU A 209 -0.12 -15.09 6.90
C LEU A 209 1.01 -14.05 6.87
N GLY A 210 2.22 -14.54 6.63
CA GLY A 210 3.44 -13.73 6.70
C GLY A 210 3.73 -12.90 5.46
N GLY A 211 4.65 -11.95 5.59
CA GLY A 211 5.15 -11.15 4.48
C GLY A 211 6.37 -10.35 4.91
N LEU A 212 7.17 -9.86 3.96
CA LEU A 212 8.42 -9.20 4.34
C LEU A 212 8.18 -7.83 5.00
N GLY A 213 7.24 -7.06 4.47
CA GLY A 213 6.85 -5.74 5.00
C GLY A 213 5.67 -5.78 5.96
N GLU A 214 4.77 -6.77 5.83
CA GLU A 214 3.62 -6.93 6.72
C GLU A 214 3.26 -8.41 6.83
N GLY A 215 2.92 -8.85 8.03
CA GLY A 215 2.24 -10.12 8.29
C GLY A 215 1.06 -9.90 9.22
N CYS A 216 0.07 -10.79 9.13
CA CYS A 216 -1.19 -10.66 9.85
C CYS A 216 -1.75 -12.01 10.27
N TRP A 217 -2.63 -11.98 11.28
CA TRP A 217 -3.44 -13.12 11.67
C TRP A 217 -4.81 -13.02 11.05
N PHE A 218 -5.31 -14.13 10.50
CA PHE A 218 -6.68 -14.27 10.06
C PHE A 218 -7.41 -15.32 10.88
N ALA A 219 -8.67 -15.04 11.20
CA ALA A 219 -9.58 -16.00 11.80
C ALA A 219 -10.92 -15.95 11.07
N ILE A 220 -11.62 -17.09 11.05
CA ILE A 220 -13.00 -17.18 10.59
C ILE A 220 -13.85 -17.82 11.68
N ALA A 221 -15.02 -17.24 11.93
CA ALA A 221 -16.00 -17.76 12.86
C ALA A 221 -17.36 -17.84 12.15
N GLN A 222 -18.14 -18.86 12.45
CA GLN A 222 -19.53 -18.95 12.01
C GLN A 222 -20.42 -18.27 13.06
N GLN A 223 -21.28 -17.35 12.60
CA GLN A 223 -22.32 -16.70 13.39
C GLN A 223 -23.63 -16.84 12.61
N ASP A 224 -24.54 -17.65 13.15
CA ASP A 224 -25.79 -18.05 12.48
C ASP A 224 -25.51 -18.66 11.08
N ASP A 225 -26.13 -18.12 10.04
CA ASP A 225 -26.00 -18.53 8.64
C ASP A 225 -24.87 -17.79 7.89
N THR A 226 -24.05 -17.01 8.61
CA THR A 226 -22.97 -16.21 8.00
C THR A 226 -21.61 -16.49 8.63
N TYR A 227 -20.55 -16.30 7.85
CA TYR A 227 -19.20 -16.33 8.37
C TYR A 227 -18.68 -14.92 8.62
N HIS A 228 -17.86 -14.75 9.64
CA HIS A 228 -17.16 -13.51 9.92
C HIS A 228 -15.66 -13.75 9.84
N ILE A 229 -15.01 -13.07 8.89
CA ILE A 229 -13.56 -13.11 8.72
C ILE A 229 -12.96 -11.90 9.42
N SER A 230 -12.04 -12.16 10.34
CA SER A 230 -11.32 -11.13 11.09
C SER A 230 -9.85 -11.10 10.68
N LYS A 231 -9.33 -9.91 10.38
CA LYS A 231 -7.89 -9.65 10.20
C LYS A 231 -7.35 -8.95 11.45
N TYR A 232 -6.22 -9.41 11.96
CA TYR A 232 -5.47 -8.76 13.03
C TYR A 232 -4.04 -8.50 12.57
N ASN A 233 -3.43 -7.43 13.05
CA ASN A 233 -2.02 -7.18 12.81
C ASN A 233 -1.12 -8.17 13.60
N HIS A 234 0.19 -8.09 13.41
CA HIS A 234 1.14 -8.99 14.07
C HIS A 234 1.11 -8.98 15.60
N LEU A 235 0.62 -7.90 16.23
CA LEU A 235 0.46 -7.77 17.69
C LEU A 235 -0.90 -8.29 18.18
N GLY A 236 -1.78 -8.71 17.26
CA GLY A 236 -3.13 -9.16 17.56
C GLY A 236 -4.14 -8.02 17.79
N LYS A 237 -3.84 -6.80 17.33
CA LYS A 237 -4.83 -5.71 17.24
C LYS A 237 -5.71 -5.96 16.03
N LEU A 238 -7.02 -5.85 16.20
CA LEU A 238 -7.99 -6.03 15.12
C LEU A 238 -7.83 -4.92 14.06
N ASP A 239 -7.67 -5.33 12.80
CA ASP A 239 -7.63 -4.43 11.65
C ASP A 239 -9.03 -4.27 11.04
N TYR A 240 -9.74 -5.38 10.82
CA TYR A 240 -11.14 -5.38 10.35
C TYR A 240 -11.84 -6.71 10.63
N VAL A 241 -13.17 -6.67 10.63
CA VAL A 241 -14.05 -7.84 10.55
C VAL A 241 -14.98 -7.64 9.36
N VAL A 242 -15.21 -8.69 8.57
CA VAL A 242 -16.12 -8.63 7.43
C VAL A 242 -17.01 -9.88 7.37
N PRO A 243 -18.33 -9.71 7.23
CA PRO A 243 -19.22 -10.83 6.95
C PRO A 243 -18.90 -11.40 5.58
N ALA A 244 -18.91 -12.73 5.47
CA ALA A 244 -18.54 -13.43 4.25
C ALA A 244 -19.44 -14.66 4.02
N GLU A 245 -19.61 -14.99 2.75
CA GLU A 245 -20.36 -16.16 2.30
C GLU A 245 -19.52 -17.03 1.39
N THR A 246 -19.83 -18.32 1.42
CA THR A 246 -19.33 -19.29 0.46
C THR A 246 -20.46 -20.21 0.04
N LEU A 247 -20.42 -20.68 -1.21
CA LEU A 247 -21.32 -21.72 -1.71
C LEU A 247 -20.77 -23.13 -1.46
N GLU A 248 -19.53 -23.22 -0.99
CA GLU A 248 -18.82 -24.47 -0.77
C GLU A 248 -18.96 -24.94 0.69
N LYS A 249 -18.79 -26.24 0.93
CA LYS A 249 -18.80 -26.77 2.29
C LYS A 249 -17.51 -26.36 3.00
N PHE A 250 -17.66 -25.75 4.18
CA PHE A 250 -16.57 -25.39 5.07
C PHE A 250 -16.87 -25.87 6.48
N ASP A 251 -15.88 -26.45 7.14
CA ASP A 251 -15.97 -26.87 8.55
C ASP A 251 -15.08 -25.96 9.41
N SER A 252 -15.69 -25.06 10.17
CA SER A 252 -14.97 -24.10 11.02
C SER A 252 -14.23 -24.76 12.20
N SER A 253 -14.53 -26.02 12.52
CA SER A 253 -13.89 -26.78 13.59
C SER A 253 -12.65 -27.56 13.14
N ALA A 254 -12.52 -27.81 11.84
CA ALA A 254 -11.38 -28.51 11.25
C ALA A 254 -10.22 -27.55 10.94
N ALA A 255 -9.00 -28.09 10.78
CA ALA A 255 -7.83 -27.30 10.41
C ALA A 255 -8.02 -26.62 9.05
N TYR A 256 -7.64 -25.34 8.97
CA TYR A 256 -7.67 -24.54 7.76
C TYR A 256 -6.50 -23.55 7.75
N GLU A 257 -6.21 -22.95 6.60
CA GLU A 257 -5.21 -21.89 6.44
C GLU A 257 -5.68 -20.85 5.43
N PHE A 258 -5.51 -19.57 5.73
CA PHE A 258 -5.71 -18.53 4.72
C PHE A 258 -4.57 -18.56 3.69
N THR A 259 -4.88 -18.28 2.42
CA THR A 259 -3.88 -18.24 1.35
C THR A 259 -3.47 -16.79 1.03
N TYR A 260 -2.46 -16.61 0.17
CA TYR A 260 -2.07 -15.29 -0.32
C TYR A 260 -3.07 -14.69 -1.33
N GLU A 261 -4.06 -15.46 -1.78
CA GLU A 261 -5.19 -14.99 -2.58
C GLU A 261 -6.24 -14.30 -1.70
N ILE A 262 -5.79 -13.24 -1.02
CA ILE A 262 -6.60 -12.41 -0.15
C ILE A 262 -6.84 -11.04 -0.77
N HIS A 263 -8.03 -10.53 -0.51
CA HIS A 263 -8.54 -9.22 -0.85
C HIS A 263 -9.65 -8.91 0.16
N TYR A 264 -9.87 -7.67 0.59
CA TYR A 264 -10.93 -7.39 1.57
C TYR A 264 -12.31 -7.84 1.07
N MET A 265 -12.53 -7.81 -0.24
CA MET A 265 -13.75 -8.32 -0.88
C MET A 265 -13.81 -9.85 -1.04
N ARG A 266 -12.68 -10.56 -0.94
CA ARG A 266 -12.60 -11.99 -1.22
C ARG A 266 -11.41 -12.65 -0.52
N HIS A 267 -11.68 -13.72 0.22
CA HIS A 267 -10.66 -14.51 0.92
C HIS A 267 -10.68 -15.95 0.43
N HIS A 268 -9.49 -16.54 0.25
CA HIS A 268 -9.37 -17.95 -0.07
C HIS A 268 -8.80 -18.69 1.13
N ILE A 269 -9.49 -19.76 1.53
CA ILE A 269 -9.12 -20.60 2.67
C ILE A 269 -8.84 -22.01 2.16
N ARG A 270 -7.69 -22.56 2.52
CA ARG A 270 -7.32 -23.94 2.24
C ARG A 270 -7.80 -24.85 3.36
N GLN A 271 -8.60 -25.85 3.05
CA GLN A 271 -9.05 -26.89 3.98
C GLN A 271 -9.05 -28.25 3.27
N SER A 272 -8.43 -29.26 3.89
CA SER A 272 -8.37 -30.63 3.35
C SER A 272 -7.90 -30.72 1.89
N GLY A 273 -6.90 -29.89 1.52
CA GLY A 273 -6.33 -29.84 0.18
C GLY A 273 -7.17 -29.10 -0.87
N ARG A 274 -8.31 -28.51 -0.49
CA ARG A 274 -9.15 -27.69 -1.37
C ARG A 274 -9.03 -26.21 -1.00
N THR A 275 -9.15 -25.34 -1.99
CA THR A 275 -9.24 -23.90 -1.80
C THR A 275 -10.70 -23.49 -1.91
N ILE A 276 -11.23 -22.91 -0.84
CA ILE A 276 -12.61 -22.45 -0.73
C ILE A 276 -12.62 -20.93 -0.83
N ALA A 277 -13.44 -20.38 -1.73
CA ALA A 277 -13.59 -18.95 -1.88
C ALA A 277 -14.71 -18.41 -0.98
N PHE A 278 -14.40 -17.36 -0.23
CA PHE A 278 -15.34 -16.57 0.56
C PHE A 278 -15.47 -15.19 -0.07
N GLN A 279 -16.71 -14.76 -0.32
CA GLN A 279 -17.04 -13.42 -0.80
C GLN A 279 -17.52 -12.59 0.37
N SER A 280 -16.94 -11.42 0.55
CA SER A 280 -17.37 -10.49 1.59
C SER A 280 -18.70 -9.85 1.22
N LYS A 281 -19.66 -9.86 2.14
CA LYS A 281 -20.85 -9.01 2.03
C LYS A 281 -20.41 -7.58 2.29
N GLN A 282 -20.75 -6.66 1.39
CA GLN A 282 -20.53 -5.25 1.66
C GLN A 282 -21.35 -4.84 2.88
N VAL A 283 -20.67 -4.40 3.93
CA VAL A 283 -21.31 -3.56 4.94
C VAL A 283 -21.53 -2.22 4.24
N GLU A 284 -22.79 -1.80 4.08
CA GLU A 284 -23.10 -0.48 3.52
C GLU A 284 -22.24 0.59 4.20
N GLU A 285 -21.70 1.52 3.41
CA GLU A 285 -20.73 2.57 3.80
C GLU A 285 -21.15 3.44 5.01
N ASN A 286 -22.37 3.28 5.51
CA ASN A 286 -22.92 4.02 6.65
C ASN A 286 -22.47 3.52 8.03
N GLN A 287 -21.91 2.31 8.19
CA GLN A 287 -21.48 1.83 9.52
C GLN A 287 -20.04 2.21 9.91
N LEU A 288 -19.17 2.54 8.95
CA LEU A 288 -17.81 3.06 9.25
C LEU A 288 -17.82 4.49 9.84
N LYS A 289 -18.95 5.19 9.77
CA LYS A 289 -19.12 6.55 10.31
C LYS A 289 -19.32 6.60 11.83
N GLN A 290 -19.50 5.46 12.51
CA GLN A 290 -19.88 5.43 13.93
C GLN A 290 -18.83 4.79 14.86
N SER A 291 -17.62 4.49 14.39
CA SER A 291 -16.61 3.84 15.25
C SER A 291 -15.19 4.37 15.09
N ILE A 292 -15.03 5.61 14.64
CA ILE A 292 -13.80 6.39 14.78
C ILE A 292 -14.15 7.70 15.46
#